data_AF-Q206X4-F1
#
_entry.id   AF-Q206X4-F1
#
_cell.length_a   1.000
_cell.length_b   1.000
_cell.length_c   1.000
_cell.angle_alpha   90.00
_cell.angle_beta   90.00
_cell.angle_gamma   90.00
#
_symmetry.space_group_name_H-M   'P 1'
#
loop_
_entity.id
_entity.type
_entity.pdbx_description
1 polymer ?
#
loop_
_entity_poly.entity_id
_entity_poly.type
_entity_poly.pdbx_seq_one_letter_code
_entity_poly.pdbx_strand_id
1 'polypeptide(L)'
;MTIMTIISFTFLLSLMILSAHTPLSLGCGILSLSMLGTLTIATVKSSWLAMFIFLVYIGGLLILFMYFTATIPNQSMQYQSWWKLTSIALILPVCIMWNPMIQSSFSNS
;
A
#
# COMPACT_ATOMS: atom_id res chain seq x y z
N MET A 1 18.45 -0.70 1.31
CA MET A 1 17.51 -0.61 2.47
C MET A 1 16.14 -0.12 2.04
N THR A 2 16.05 1.00 1.32
CA THR A 2 14.78 1.54 0.79
C THR A 2 14.00 0.57 -0.11
N ILE A 3 14.68 -0.14 -1.02
CA ILE A 3 13.99 -1.12 -1.89
C ILE A 3 13.40 -2.28 -1.08
N MET A 4 14.13 -2.80 -0.09
CA MET A 4 13.62 -3.86 0.78
C MET A 4 12.42 -3.40 1.61
N THR A 5 12.43 -2.16 2.13
CA THR A 5 11.29 -1.62 2.87
C THR A 5 10.08 -1.42 1.97
N ILE A 6 10.26 -1.07 0.70
CA ILE A 6 9.14 -0.94 -0.24
C ILE A 6 8.56 -2.34 -0.55
N ILE A 7 9.42 -3.35 -0.77
CA ILE A 7 8.96 -4.72 -1.04
C ILE A 7 8.19 -5.30 0.15
N SER A 8 8.67 -5.13 1.39
CA SER A 8 7.95 -5.60 2.58
C SER A 8 6.60 -4.90 2.74
N PHE A 9 6.52 -3.61 2.43
CA PHE A 9 5.27 -2.87 2.45
C PHE A 9 4.29 -3.38 1.37
N THR A 10 4.76 -3.65 0.14
CA THR A 10 3.90 -4.21 -0.91
C THR A 10 3.33 -5.58 -0.55
N PHE A 11 4.12 -6.44 0.12
CA PHE A 11 3.65 -7.75 0.56
C PHE A 11 2.56 -7.63 1.64
N LEU A 12 2.78 -6.81 2.66
CA LEU A 12 1.79 -6.59 3.72
C LEU A 12 0.48 -6.01 3.16
N LEU A 13 0.59 -5.09 2.21
CA LEU A 13 -0.58 -4.45 1.61
C LEU A 13 -1.38 -5.42 0.71
N SER A 14 -0.69 -6.37 0.05
CA SER A 14 -1.37 -7.47 -0.65
C SER A 14 -2.16 -8.37 0.30
N LEU A 15 -1.67 -8.59 1.53
CA LEU A 15 -2.36 -9.37 2.55
C LEU A 15 -3.57 -8.61 3.13
N MET A 16 -3.48 -7.27 3.24
CA MET A 16 -4.62 -6.41 3.62
C MET A 16 -5.79 -6.54 2.65
N ILE A 17 -5.51 -6.55 1.33
CA ILE A 17 -6.53 -6.69 0.29
C ILE A 17 -7.31 -8.00 0.45
N LEU A 18 -6.64 -9.08 0.85
CA LEU A 18 -7.26 -10.39 1.05
C LEU A 18 -8.30 -10.41 2.19
N SER A 19 -8.21 -9.45 3.12
CA SER A 19 -9.13 -9.30 4.26
C SER A 19 -10.21 -8.23 4.06
N ALA A 20 -10.26 -7.61 2.87
CA ALA A 20 -11.24 -6.57 2.58
C ALA A 20 -12.63 -7.18 2.34
N HIS A 21 -13.60 -6.77 3.15
CA HIS A 21 -14.99 -7.23 3.04
C HIS A 21 -15.90 -6.30 2.23
N THR A 22 -15.47 -5.06 2.00
CA THR A 22 -16.24 -4.06 1.24
C THR A 22 -15.52 -3.67 -0.04
N PRO A 23 -16.26 -3.40 -1.13
CA PRO A 23 -15.69 -2.92 -2.40
C PRO A 23 -14.86 -1.65 -2.21
N LEU A 24 -15.26 -0.80 -1.26
CA LEU A 24 -14.56 0.44 -0.91
C LEU A 24 -13.17 0.16 -0.34
N SER A 25 -13.11 -0.73 0.64
CA SER A 25 -11.86 -1.16 1.30
C SER A 25 -10.92 -1.83 0.31
N LEU A 26 -11.47 -2.68 -0.57
CA LEU A 26 -10.73 -3.34 -1.65
C LEU A 26 -10.15 -2.30 -2.63
N GLY A 27 -10.94 -1.32 -3.05
CA GLY A 27 -10.49 -0.22 -3.90
C GLY A 27 -9.38 0.62 -3.27
N CYS A 28 -9.53 0.99 -2.00
CA CYS A 28 -8.50 1.73 -1.25
C CYS A 28 -7.19 0.91 -1.14
N GLY A 29 -7.29 -0.40 -0.93
CA GLY A 29 -6.16 -1.31 -0.93
C GLY A 29 -5.44 -1.38 -2.29
N ILE A 30 -6.20 -1.49 -3.38
CA ILE A 30 -5.63 -1.54 -4.75
C ILE A 30 -4.96 -0.21 -5.13
N LEU A 31 -5.55 0.93 -4.75
CA LEU A 31 -4.97 2.26 -4.98
C LEU A 31 -3.64 2.42 -4.23
N SER A 32 -3.58 2.02 -2.96
CA SER A 32 -2.34 2.08 -2.19
C SER A 32 -1.28 1.10 -2.71
N LEU A 33 -1.67 -0.10 -3.17
CA LEU A 33 -0.74 -1.07 -3.76
C LEU A 33 -0.17 -0.57 -5.08
N SER A 34 -1.00 0.01 -5.95
CA SER A 34 -0.56 0.57 -7.24
C SER A 34 0.34 1.79 -7.05
N MET A 35 0.09 2.66 -6.07
CA MET A 35 1.01 3.74 -5.71
C MET A 35 2.40 3.20 -5.36
N LEU A 36 2.48 2.21 -4.46
CA LEU A 36 3.75 1.58 -4.09
C LEU A 36 4.42 0.86 -5.27
N GLY A 37 3.63 0.22 -6.13
CA GLY A 37 4.13 -0.40 -7.36
C GLY A 37 4.74 0.63 -8.32
N THR A 38 4.15 1.82 -8.45
CA THR A 38 4.78 2.87 -9.25
C THR A 38 6.05 3.42 -8.60
N LEU A 39 6.10 3.48 -7.26
CA LEU A 39 7.29 3.87 -6.51
C LEU A 39 8.44 2.87 -6.69
N THR A 40 8.17 1.55 -6.70
CA THR A 40 9.20 0.55 -7.00
C THR A 40 9.73 0.72 -8.42
N ILE A 41 8.86 0.96 -9.41
CA ILE A 41 9.28 1.16 -10.80
C ILE A 41 10.12 2.45 -10.94
N ALA A 42 9.72 3.52 -10.25
CA ALA A 42 10.46 4.79 -10.25
C ALA A 42 11.87 4.63 -9.68
N THR A 43 12.04 3.81 -8.65
CA THR A 43 13.33 3.58 -7.99
C THR A 43 14.22 2.59 -8.74
N VAL A 44 13.67 1.64 -9.50
CA VAL A 44 14.44 0.58 -10.19
C VAL A 44 14.76 0.90 -11.66
N LYS A 45 13.83 1.55 -12.38
CA LYS A 45 13.95 1.74 -13.83
C LYS A 45 14.07 3.22 -14.21
N SER A 46 12.95 3.92 -14.22
CA SER A 46 12.90 5.37 -14.49
C SER A 46 11.65 5.98 -13.89
N SER A 47 11.78 7.19 -13.36
CA SER A 47 10.66 7.98 -12.82
C SER A 47 9.68 8.39 -13.92
N TRP A 48 10.17 8.65 -15.13
CA TRP A 48 9.35 9.04 -16.27
C TRP A 48 8.34 7.94 -16.64
N LEU A 49 8.80 6.70 -16.76
CA LEU A 49 7.92 5.56 -17.03
C LEU A 49 6.95 5.29 -15.87
N ALA A 50 7.40 5.44 -14.63
CA ALA A 50 6.53 5.30 -13.46
C ALA A 50 5.38 6.33 -13.44
N MET A 51 5.62 7.57 -13.89
CA MET A 51 4.55 8.58 -14.01
C MET A 51 3.47 8.18 -15.01
N PHE A 52 3.82 7.64 -16.18
CA PHE A 52 2.80 7.20 -17.14
C PHE A 52 1.98 6.02 -16.61
N ILE A 53 2.63 5.08 -15.94
CA ILE A 53 1.95 3.95 -15.31
C ILE A 53 1.01 4.44 -14.20
N PHE A 54 1.45 5.42 -13.39
CA PHE A 54 0.60 6.04 -12.39
C PHE A 54 -0.66 6.65 -13.04
N LEU A 55 -0.48 7.50 -14.06
CA LEU A 55 -1.60 8.19 -14.72
C LEU A 55 -2.60 7.24 -15.36
N VAL A 56 -2.14 6.27 -16.14
CA VAL A 56 -3.04 5.37 -16.89
C VAL A 56 -3.67 4.33 -15.97
N TYR A 57 -2.87 3.73 -15.08
CA TYR A 57 -3.33 2.60 -14.28
C TYR A 57 -4.14 3.06 -13.06
N ILE A 58 -3.66 4.05 -12.30
CA ILE A 58 -4.40 4.58 -11.14
C ILE A 58 -5.58 5.43 -11.60
N GLY A 59 -5.42 6.21 -12.67
CA GLY A 59 -6.53 6.95 -13.28
C GLY A 59 -7.66 6.03 -13.76
N GLY A 60 -7.33 4.94 -14.47
CA GLY A 60 -8.31 3.96 -14.93
C GLY A 60 -9.00 3.20 -13.78
N LEU A 61 -8.25 2.84 -12.73
CA LEU A 61 -8.79 2.15 -11.55
C LEU A 61 -9.78 3.02 -10.75
N LEU A 62 -9.61 4.34 -10.75
CA LEU A 62 -10.54 5.27 -10.08
C LEU A 62 -11.93 5.31 -10.74
N ILE A 63 -12.01 5.15 -12.06
CA ILE A 63 -13.28 5.12 -12.80
C ILE A 63 -14.07 3.87 -12.42
N LEU A 64 -13.40 2.72 -12.37
CA LEU A 64 -14.00 1.45 -11.94
C LEU A 64 -14.48 1.52 -10.47
N PHE A 65 -13.71 2.19 -9.62
CA PHE A 65 -14.07 2.40 -8.22
C PHE A 65 -15.38 3.20 -8.08
N MET A 66 -15.49 4.33 -8.79
CA MET A 66 -16.71 5.15 -8.78
C MET A 66 -17.93 4.33 -9.20
N TYR A 67 -17.79 3.51 -10.25
CA TYR A 67 -18.87 2.66 -10.74
C TYR A 67 -19.40 1.68 -9.67
N PHE A 68 -18.52 0.96 -8.97
CA PHE A 68 -18.95 0.00 -7.94
C PHE A 68 -19.50 0.68 -6.69
N THR A 69 -18.97 1.85 -6.32
CA THR A 69 -19.51 2.61 -5.17
C THR A 69 -20.91 3.16 -5.41
N ALA A 70 -21.24 3.51 -6.66
CA ALA A 70 -22.56 4.04 -7.01
C ALA A 70 -23.66 2.97 -7.07
N THR A 71 -23.29 1.71 -7.34
CA THR A 71 -24.24 0.60 -7.56
C THR A 71 -24.51 -0.24 -6.32
N ILE A 72 -23.64 -0.18 -5.31
CA ILE A 72 -23.78 -0.96 -4.08
C ILE A 72 -24.55 -0.12 -3.04
N PRO A 73 -25.66 -0.65 -2.46
CA PRO A 73 -26.41 0.07 -1.44
C PRO A 73 -25.50 0.36 -0.24
N ASN A 74 -25.75 1.44 0.49
CA ASN A 74 -24.90 1.92 1.57
C ASN A 74 -24.82 0.89 2.72
N GLN A 75 -23.87 -0.05 2.63
CA GLN A 75 -23.68 -1.12 3.61
C GLN A 75 -23.14 -0.53 4.92
N SER A 76 -23.70 -0.95 6.06
CA SER A 76 -23.17 -0.57 7.37
C SER A 76 -21.76 -1.14 7.53
N MET A 77 -20.77 -0.25 7.49
CA MET A 77 -19.37 -0.64 7.44
C MET A 77 -18.88 -1.11 8.81
N GLN A 78 -18.68 -2.42 8.98
CA GLN A 78 -17.93 -2.97 10.11
C GLN A 78 -16.42 -2.77 9.88
N TYR A 79 -15.95 -1.53 10.06
CA TYR A 79 -14.57 -1.13 9.72
C TYR A 79 -13.53 -1.55 10.78
N GLN A 80 -13.97 -2.06 11.94
CA GLN A 80 -13.11 -2.28 13.11
C GLN A 80 -11.96 -3.26 12.86
N SER A 81 -12.20 -4.35 12.10
CA SER A 81 -11.17 -5.36 11.82
C SER A 81 -10.13 -4.85 10.82
N TRP A 82 -10.60 -4.16 9.77
CA TRP A 82 -9.74 -3.68 8.70
C TRP A 82 -8.83 -2.55 9.17
N TRP A 83 -9.32 -1.59 9.96
CA TRP A 83 -8.46 -0.54 10.55
C TRP A 83 -7.35 -1.12 11.44
N LYS A 84 -7.66 -2.13 12.26
CA LYS A 84 -6.66 -2.81 13.12
C LYS A 84 -5.58 -3.51 12.29
N LEU A 85 -5.97 -4.19 11.22
CA LEU A 85 -5.04 -4.84 10.31
C LEU A 85 -4.18 -3.79 9.60
N THR A 86 -4.75 -2.68 9.12
CA THR A 86 -3.99 -1.61 8.46
C THR A 86 -2.99 -0.94 9.40
N SER A 87 -3.33 -0.71 10.66
CA SER A 87 -2.38 -0.11 11.61
C SER A 87 -1.18 -1.04 11.86
N ILE A 88 -1.41 -2.34 11.98
CA ILE A 88 -0.33 -3.34 12.11
C ILE A 88 0.55 -3.38 10.84
N ALA A 89 -0.08 -3.34 9.67
CA ALA A 89 0.62 -3.36 8.37
C ALA A 89 1.57 -2.18 8.19
N LEU A 90 1.20 -1.00 8.73
CA LEU A 90 2.01 0.22 8.62
C LEU A 90 3.17 0.25 9.62
N ILE A 91 3.02 -0.39 10.80
CA ILE A 91 4.03 -0.34 11.87
C ILE A 91 5.20 -1.30 11.59
N LEU A 92 4.93 -2.50 11.09
CA LEU A 92 5.94 -3.54 10.85
C LEU A 92 7.13 -3.08 9.97
N PRO A 93 6.92 -2.41 8.82
CA PRO A 93 8.01 -1.94 7.96
C PRO A 93 8.84 -0.83 8.59
N VAL A 94 8.22 0.03 9.41
CA VAL A 94 8.90 1.13 10.11
C VAL A 94 9.87 0.58 11.16
N CYS A 95 9.50 -0.50 11.87
CA CYS A 95 10.40 -1.19 12.79
C CYS A 95 11.63 -1.76 12.07
N ILE A 96 11.46 -2.32 10.87
CA ILE A 96 12.58 -2.87 10.07
C ILE A 96 13.56 -1.78 9.65
N MET A 97 13.07 -0.56 9.39
CA MET A 97 13.90 0.59 9.05
C MET A 97 14.77 1.09 10.23
N TRP A 98 14.28 0.90 11.46
CA TRP A 98 14.99 1.34 12.68
C TRP A 98 16.14 0.39 13.07
N ASN A 99 16.13 -0.85 12.60
CA ASN A 99 17.13 -1.87 12.96
C ASN A 99 18.60 -1.48 12.65
N PRO A 100 18.95 -0.98 11.44
CA PRO A 100 20.33 -0.55 11.16
C PRO A 100 20.75 0.72 11.93
N MET A 101 19.81 1.59 12.31
CA MET A 101 20.12 2.79 13.11
C MET A 101 20.58 2.38 14.52
N ILE A 102 19.89 1.44 15.17
CA ILE A 102 20.27 0.90 16.48
C ILE A 102 21.66 0.23 16.41
N GLN A 103 21.91 -0.57 15.37
CA GLN A 103 23.15 -1.32 15.28
C GLN A 103 24.37 -0.40 15.09
N SER A 104 24.21 0.71 14.36
CA SER A 104 25.27 1.73 14.23
C SER A 104 25.61 2.44 15.54
N SER A 105 24.64 2.58 16.47
CA SER A 105 24.92 3.15 17.80
C SER A 105 25.67 2.19 18.73
N PHE A 106 25.45 0.88 18.61
CA PHE A 106 26.15 -0.13 19.44
C PHE A 106 27.51 -0.55 18.89
N SER A 107 27.77 -0.39 17.58
CA SER A 107 29.09 -0.69 17.01
C SER A 107 30.15 0.37 17.32
N ASN A 108 29.73 1.56 17.78
CA ASN A 108 30.60 2.70 18.06
C ASN A 108 30.92 2.89 19.55
N SER A 109 30.54 1.94 20.41
CA SER A 109 30.87 1.86 21.85
C SER A 109 31.66 0.60 22.14
#